data_AF-A0AAD6JWL4-F1
#
_entry.id   AF-A0AAD6JWL4-F1
#
_cell.length_a   1.000
_cell.length_b   1.000
_cell.length_c   1.000
_cell.angle_alpha   90.00
_cell.angle_beta   90.00
_cell.angle_gamma   90.00
#
_symmetry.space_group_name_H-M   'P 1'
#
loop_
_entity.id
_entity.type
_entity.pdbx_description
1 polymer ?
#
loop_
_entity_poly.entity_id
_entity_poly.type
_entity_poly.pdbx_seq_one_letter_code
_entity_poly.pdbx_strand_id
1 'polypeptide(L)'
;MEIMESGAADTQQKHEEKYQEQTEEKHFHVLAVDDSLIERKLLERLLKVSSYRVTFVDSGDKALEYLGLLNSIDNVKATSSSSSSSSSSSYQSPRQDQGMKVNLIITDYCMPGMSGYDLLKRVKGSYCKDVPVVIMSSENIPSRIGMCLDEGAEEFLLKPLQLSDMEKTSASPSKLA
;
A
#
# COMPACT_ATOMS: atom_id res chain seq x y z
N MET A 1 53.90 59.36 -11.31
CA MET A 1 53.17 58.39 -12.15
C MET A 1 52.06 57.83 -11.29
N GLU A 2 50.93 58.54 -11.26
CA GLU A 2 49.67 58.04 -10.70
C GLU A 2 49.07 57.04 -11.68
N ILE A 3 48.55 55.94 -11.16
CA ILE A 3 47.46 55.21 -11.80
C ILE A 3 46.50 54.82 -10.69
N MET A 4 45.32 55.44 -10.70
CA MET A 4 44.13 55.00 -9.99
C MET A 4 43.47 53.89 -10.81
N GLU A 5 42.93 52.85 -10.17
CA GLU A 5 41.65 52.31 -10.60
C GLU A 5 40.93 51.57 -9.46
N SER A 6 39.76 52.10 -9.15
CA SER A 6 38.71 51.54 -8.31
C SER A 6 37.91 50.50 -9.08
N GLY A 7 37.65 49.33 -8.49
CA GLY A 7 36.71 48.34 -9.01
C GLY A 7 35.80 47.84 -7.90
N ALA A 8 34.53 48.24 -7.97
CA ALA A 8 33.46 47.85 -7.06
C ALA A 8 33.01 46.40 -7.27
N ALA A 9 32.48 45.81 -6.20
CA ALA A 9 31.40 44.84 -6.16
C ALA A 9 31.23 43.88 -7.36
N ASP A 10 31.52 42.59 -7.16
CA ASP A 10 30.75 41.57 -7.88
C ASP A 10 30.54 40.29 -7.05
N THR A 11 29.55 40.41 -6.18
CA THR A 11 28.44 39.47 -5.98
C THR A 11 28.24 38.43 -7.10
N GLN A 12 29.10 37.42 -7.24
CA GLN A 12 28.86 36.37 -8.25
C GLN A 12 29.56 35.02 -8.02
N GLN A 13 29.61 34.57 -6.77
CA GLN A 13 29.86 33.15 -6.47
C GLN A 13 28.80 32.61 -5.50
N LYS A 14 27.54 32.80 -5.91
CA LYS A 14 26.34 32.38 -5.20
C LYS A 14 25.36 31.58 -6.07
N HIS A 15 25.74 31.13 -7.27
CA HIS A 15 24.73 30.82 -8.30
C HIS A 15 24.69 29.44 -8.97
N GLU A 16 25.53 28.45 -8.64
CA GLU A 16 25.51 27.20 -9.44
C GLU A 16 25.50 25.88 -8.67
N GLU A 17 25.25 25.89 -7.36
CA GLU A 17 24.83 24.69 -6.64
C GLU A 17 23.36 24.80 -6.23
N LYS A 18 22.52 25.22 -7.17
CA LYS A 18 21.11 24.86 -7.16
C LYS A 18 21.02 23.44 -7.68
N TYR A 19 21.53 22.48 -6.91
CA TYR A 19 21.11 21.08 -7.07
C TYR A 19 19.59 21.12 -6.93
N GLN A 20 18.90 20.87 -8.03
CA GLN A 20 17.51 20.52 -8.00
C GLN A 20 17.38 19.30 -7.07
N GLU A 21 17.08 19.53 -5.80
CA GLU A 21 16.18 18.67 -5.07
C GLU A 21 14.90 18.66 -5.89
N GLN A 22 14.85 17.76 -6.88
CA GLN A 22 13.60 17.21 -7.33
C GLN A 22 13.06 16.51 -6.08
N THR A 23 12.26 17.23 -5.31
CA THR A 23 11.34 16.63 -4.37
C THR A 23 10.44 15.75 -5.23
N GLU A 24 10.82 14.49 -5.42
CA GLU A 24 9.87 13.47 -5.81
C GLU A 24 8.77 13.56 -4.76
N GLU A 25 7.62 14.12 -5.12
CA GLU A 25 6.47 14.10 -4.24
C GLU A 25 6.18 12.62 -3.97
N LYS A 26 6.60 12.13 -2.81
CA LYS A 26 6.36 10.75 -2.37
C LYS A 26 4.86 10.61 -2.21
N HIS A 27 4.19 10.19 -3.28
CA HIS A 27 2.77 9.92 -3.26
C HIS A 27 2.53 8.78 -2.27
N PHE A 28 1.71 9.05 -1.26
CA PHE A 28 1.31 8.06 -0.27
C PHE A 28 0.48 6.98 -0.97
N HIS A 29 0.96 5.75 -0.92
CA HIS A 29 0.45 4.66 -1.72
C HIS A 29 -0.34 3.66 -0.90
N VAL A 30 -1.61 3.50 -1.28
CA VAL A 30 -2.55 2.56 -0.66
C VAL A 30 -2.73 1.34 -1.55
N LEU A 31 -2.57 0.14 -0.99
CA LEU A 31 -3.02 -1.11 -1.61
C LEU A 31 -4.43 -1.42 -1.08
N ALA A 32 -5.44 -1.28 -1.95
CA ALA A 32 -6.83 -1.56 -1.62
C ALA A 32 -7.24 -2.93 -2.18
N VAL A 33 -7.69 -3.82 -1.29
CA VAL A 33 -8.02 -5.22 -1.59
C VAL A 33 -9.52 -5.43 -1.34
N ASP A 34 -10.28 -5.68 -2.40
CA ASP A 34 -11.72 -5.86 -2.30
C ASP A 34 -12.22 -6.67 -3.52
N ASP A 35 -12.92 -7.78 -3.28
CA ASP A 35 -13.42 -8.68 -4.32
C ASP A 35 -14.71 -8.15 -4.98
N SER A 36 -15.38 -7.19 -4.35
CA SER A 36 -16.58 -6.54 -4.89
C SER A 36 -16.22 -5.36 -5.79
N LEU A 37 -16.45 -5.53 -7.10
CA LEU A 37 -16.24 -4.47 -8.09
C LEU A 37 -16.97 -3.17 -7.79
N ILE A 38 -18.14 -3.24 -7.13
CA ILE A 38 -18.96 -2.07 -6.80
C ILE A 38 -18.34 -1.33 -5.62
N GLU A 39 -17.97 -2.05 -4.56
CA GLU A 39 -17.35 -1.46 -3.37
C GLU A 39 -15.98 -0.87 -3.70
N ARG A 40 -15.22 -1.57 -4.54
CA ARG A 40 -13.95 -1.07 -5.10
C ARG A 40 -14.09 0.25 -5.85
N LYS A 41 -15.14 0.42 -6.66
CA LYS A 41 -15.44 1.69 -7.36
C LYS A 41 -15.82 2.82 -6.40
N LEU A 42 -16.53 2.50 -5.32
CA LEU A 42 -16.84 3.47 -4.27
C LEU A 42 -15.55 3.90 -3.56
N LEU A 43 -14.74 2.94 -3.14
CA LEU A 43 -13.46 3.19 -2.47
C LEU A 43 -12.50 4.01 -3.36
N GLU A 44 -12.46 3.72 -4.66
CA GLU A 44 -11.71 4.53 -5.64
C GLU A 44 -12.15 6.00 -5.65
N ARG A 45 -13.46 6.27 -5.59
CA ARG A 45 -13.96 7.65 -5.54
C ARG A 45 -13.60 8.33 -4.22
N LEU A 46 -13.67 7.62 -3.09
CA LEU A 46 -13.33 8.16 -1.78
C LEU A 46 -11.83 8.51 -1.70
N LEU A 47 -10.96 7.59 -2.10
CA LEU A 47 -9.51 7.77 -1.98
C LEU A 47 -8.93 8.76 -3.00
N LYS A 48 -9.53 8.90 -4.19
CA LYS A 48 -9.11 9.91 -5.18
C LYS A 48 -9.27 11.35 -4.67
N VAL A 49 -10.23 11.60 -3.77
CA VAL A 49 -10.43 12.92 -3.17
C VAL A 49 -9.28 13.27 -2.21
N SER A 50 -8.59 12.27 -1.68
CA SER A 50 -7.59 12.41 -0.63
C SER A 50 -6.13 12.35 -1.13
N SER A 51 -5.89 12.61 -2.42
CA SER A 51 -4.55 12.63 -3.06
C SER A 51 -3.71 11.35 -2.91
N TYR A 52 -4.35 10.22 -2.59
CA TYR A 52 -3.67 8.92 -2.55
C TYR A 52 -3.37 8.42 -3.95
N ARG A 53 -2.18 7.81 -4.14
CA ARG A 53 -2.05 6.80 -5.19
C ARG A 53 -2.65 5.50 -4.65
N VAL A 54 -3.50 4.85 -5.43
CA VAL A 54 -4.14 3.60 -5.01
C VAL A 54 -3.91 2.52 -6.04
N THR A 55 -3.41 1.36 -5.60
CA THR A 55 -3.46 0.12 -6.38
C THR A 55 -4.63 -0.72 -5.88
N PHE A 56 -5.49 -1.12 -6.81
CA PHE A 56 -6.63 -1.98 -6.50
C PHE A 56 -6.34 -3.42 -6.93
N VAL A 57 -6.56 -4.37 -6.02
CA VAL A 57 -6.54 -5.81 -6.29
C VAL A 57 -7.85 -6.44 -5.80
N ASP A 58 -8.21 -7.59 -6.35
CA ASP A 58 -9.54 -8.21 -6.13
C ASP A 58 -9.50 -9.46 -5.24
N SER A 59 -8.34 -9.80 -4.67
CA SER A 59 -8.16 -11.01 -3.89
C SER A 59 -6.91 -10.93 -3.01
N GLY A 60 -6.92 -11.68 -1.91
CA GLY A 60 -5.77 -11.81 -1.01
C GLY A 60 -4.52 -12.34 -1.72
N ASP A 61 -4.67 -13.33 -2.60
CA ASP A 61 -3.53 -13.90 -3.34
C ASP A 61 -2.84 -12.86 -4.25
N LYS A 62 -3.62 -12.05 -4.97
CA LYS A 62 -3.06 -10.94 -5.77
C LYS A 62 -2.43 -9.86 -4.91
N ALA A 63 -2.95 -9.62 -3.70
CA ALA A 63 -2.31 -8.72 -2.75
C ALA A 63 -0.93 -9.27 -2.31
N LEU A 64 -0.83 -10.56 -2.00
CA LEU A 64 0.45 -11.20 -1.69
C LEU A 64 1.41 -11.20 -2.87
N GLU A 65 0.93 -11.45 -4.08
CA GLU A 65 1.73 -11.34 -5.32
C GLU A 65 2.28 -9.92 -5.46
N TYR A 66 1.42 -8.91 -5.32
CA TYR A 66 1.80 -7.51 -5.42
C TYR A 66 2.84 -7.10 -4.37
N LEU A 67 2.71 -7.61 -3.15
CA LEU A 67 3.65 -7.36 -2.05
C LEU A 67 4.94 -8.17 -2.16
N GLY A 68 5.07 -9.11 -3.11
CA GLY A 68 6.22 -10.02 -3.23
C GLY A 68 6.24 -11.15 -2.20
N LEU A 69 5.10 -11.44 -1.56
CA LEU A 69 4.95 -12.42 -0.48
C LEU A 69 4.52 -13.80 -0.96
N LEU A 70 4.08 -13.94 -2.22
CA LEU A 70 3.53 -15.20 -2.75
C LEU A 70 4.59 -16.33 -2.81
N ASN A 71 5.87 -15.99 -3.00
CA ASN A 71 6.95 -16.98 -3.20
C ASN A 71 7.47 -17.64 -1.91
N SER A 72 7.00 -17.21 -0.72
CA SER A 72 7.47 -17.77 0.56
C SER A 72 6.70 -19.03 1.00
N ILE A 73 5.71 -19.48 0.24
CA ILE A 73 4.75 -20.52 0.69
C ILE A 73 4.91 -21.87 -0.04
N ASP A 74 5.61 -21.93 -1.18
CA ASP A 74 5.71 -23.17 -1.97
C ASP A 74 6.66 -24.24 -1.38
N ASN A 75 7.43 -23.94 -0.33
CA ASN A 75 8.39 -24.90 0.22
C ASN A 75 7.84 -25.80 1.35
N VAL A 76 6.56 -25.70 1.72
CA VAL A 76 5.98 -26.53 2.81
C VAL A 76 4.90 -27.51 2.34
N LYS A 77 4.58 -27.55 1.04
CA LYS A 77 3.54 -28.47 0.50
C LYS A 77 4.02 -29.42 -0.60
N ALA A 78 5.33 -29.53 -0.83
CA ALA A 78 5.92 -30.36 -1.89
C ALA A 78 6.58 -31.67 -1.39
N THR A 79 6.05 -32.29 -0.33
CA THR A 79 6.47 -33.62 0.13
C THR A 79 5.30 -34.59 0.22
N SER A 80 4.50 -34.70 -0.83
CA SER A 80 3.77 -35.93 -1.15
C SER A 80 3.22 -35.87 -2.58
N SER A 81 3.56 -36.90 -3.36
CA SER A 81 2.99 -37.28 -4.66
C SER A 81 3.24 -36.35 -5.87
N SER A 82 4.26 -36.75 -6.63
CA SER A 82 4.43 -36.63 -8.08
C SER A 82 3.12 -36.60 -8.89
N SER A 83 2.96 -35.58 -9.75
CA SER A 83 2.84 -35.72 -11.22
C SER A 83 2.53 -34.37 -11.87
N SER A 84 3.18 -34.14 -12.99
CA SER A 84 3.29 -32.92 -13.76
C SER A 84 1.97 -32.39 -14.33
N SER A 85 1.80 -31.07 -14.29
CA SER A 85 1.33 -30.31 -15.45
C SER A 85 1.69 -28.84 -15.26
N SER A 86 2.77 -28.45 -15.92
CA SER A 86 3.14 -27.07 -16.19
C SER A 86 2.03 -26.44 -17.04
N SER A 87 1.03 -25.87 -16.38
CA SER A 87 0.15 -24.90 -17.03
C SER A 87 0.81 -23.54 -16.87
N SER A 88 1.67 -23.23 -17.85
CA SER A 88 2.08 -21.86 -18.12
C SER A 88 0.85 -21.06 -18.57
N SER A 89 -0.01 -20.72 -17.63
CA SER A 89 -0.90 -19.60 -17.81
C SER A 89 0.00 -18.38 -17.86
N SER A 90 0.10 -17.80 -19.05
CA SER A 90 0.56 -16.43 -19.25
C SER A 90 -0.38 -15.49 -18.50
N TYR A 91 -0.29 -15.48 -17.18
CA TYR A 91 -0.79 -14.39 -16.37
C TYR A 91 0.12 -13.22 -16.73
N GLN A 92 -0.41 -12.37 -17.59
CA GLN A 92 0.16 -11.06 -17.82
C GLN A 92 0.01 -10.34 -16.49
N SER A 93 1.07 -10.38 -15.67
CA SER A 93 1.12 -9.68 -14.39
C SER A 93 0.66 -8.24 -14.64
N PRO A 94 -0.29 -7.71 -13.84
CA PRO A 94 -0.69 -6.32 -13.95
C PRO A 94 0.57 -5.47 -13.99
N ARG A 95 0.65 -4.56 -14.97
CA ARG A 95 1.81 -3.71 -15.26
C ARG A 95 2.54 -3.36 -13.96
N GLN A 96 3.76 -3.89 -13.84
CA GLN A 96 4.59 -3.81 -12.64
C GLN A 96 4.79 -2.35 -12.24
N ASP A 97 4.05 -1.92 -11.23
CA ASP A 97 4.45 -0.81 -10.35
C ASP A 97 5.34 -1.37 -9.21
N GLN A 98 6.11 -2.43 -9.50
CA GLN A 98 6.87 -3.26 -8.54
C GLN A 98 8.07 -2.54 -7.88
N GLY A 99 8.20 -1.22 -8.06
CA GLY A 99 9.21 -0.41 -7.38
C GLY A 99 8.67 0.41 -6.21
N MET A 100 7.36 0.37 -5.94
CA MET A 100 6.74 1.38 -5.10
C MET A 100 6.39 0.87 -3.70
N LYS A 101 6.89 1.57 -2.69
CA LYS A 101 6.65 1.27 -1.28
C LYS A 101 5.17 1.48 -0.96
N VAL A 102 4.46 0.40 -0.60
CA VAL A 102 3.12 0.48 -0.03
C VAL A 102 3.20 1.12 1.36
N ASN A 103 2.40 2.15 1.59
CA ASN A 103 2.34 2.87 2.87
C ASN A 103 1.18 2.41 3.75
N LEU A 104 0.12 1.86 3.15
CA LEU A 104 -1.09 1.39 3.82
C LEU A 104 -1.74 0.27 3.01
N ILE A 105 -2.22 -0.75 3.69
CA ILE A 105 -3.10 -1.77 3.11
C ILE A 105 -4.49 -1.58 3.69
N ILE A 106 -5.50 -1.50 2.83
CA ILE A 106 -6.91 -1.52 3.22
C ILE A 106 -7.53 -2.76 2.58
N THR A 107 -8.09 -3.67 3.36
CA THR A 107 -8.61 -4.94 2.85
C THR A 107 -10.02 -5.22 3.36
N ASP A 108 -10.88 -5.74 2.48
CA ASP A 108 -12.11 -6.37 2.92
C ASP A 108 -11.82 -7.62 3.79
N TYR A 109 -12.66 -7.86 4.78
CA TYR A 109 -12.58 -9.04 5.64
C TYR A 109 -13.08 -10.28 4.89
N CYS A 110 -14.23 -10.19 4.23
CA CYS A 110 -15.01 -11.32 3.70
C CYS A 110 -14.71 -11.59 2.22
N MET A 111 -13.46 -11.92 1.91
CA MET A 111 -13.06 -12.30 0.55
C MET A 111 -13.07 -13.82 0.35
N PRO A 112 -13.41 -14.33 -0.85
CA PRO A 112 -13.33 -15.76 -1.16
C PRO A 112 -11.88 -16.25 -1.20
N GLY A 113 -11.67 -17.49 -0.76
CA GLY A 113 -10.35 -18.15 -0.75
C GLY A 113 -9.48 -17.74 0.43
N MET A 114 -9.21 -16.44 0.57
CA MET A 114 -8.39 -15.86 1.66
C MET A 114 -9.13 -14.69 2.29
N SER A 115 -9.39 -14.75 3.60
CA SER A 115 -10.01 -13.62 4.31
C SER A 115 -9.04 -12.46 4.49
N GLY A 116 -9.55 -11.25 4.75
CA GLY A 116 -8.72 -10.11 5.12
C GLY A 116 -7.91 -10.35 6.40
N TYR A 117 -8.44 -11.16 7.33
CA TYR A 117 -7.69 -11.59 8.51
C TYR A 117 -6.52 -12.51 8.17
N ASP A 118 -6.71 -13.45 7.24
CA ASP A 118 -5.61 -14.28 6.76
C ASP A 118 -4.53 -13.41 6.10
N LEU A 119 -4.93 -12.49 5.20
CA LEU A 119 -4.00 -11.55 4.57
C LEU A 119 -3.22 -10.73 5.61
N LEU A 120 -3.90 -10.15 6.60
CA LEU A 120 -3.29 -9.43 7.72
C LEU A 120 -2.19 -10.26 8.38
N LYS A 121 -2.50 -11.50 8.76
CA LYS A 121 -1.54 -12.41 9.41
C LYS A 121 -0.31 -12.67 8.53
N ARG A 122 -0.48 -12.79 7.22
CA ARG A 122 0.64 -12.98 6.28
C ARG A 122 1.49 -11.72 6.19
N VAL A 123 0.87 -10.54 6.13
CA VAL A 123 1.58 -9.26 6.11
C VAL A 123 2.37 -9.06 7.40
N LYS A 124 1.74 -9.24 8.57
CA LYS A 124 2.38 -9.06 9.88
C LYS A 124 3.45 -10.11 10.19
N GLY A 125 3.37 -11.29 9.58
CA GLY A 125 4.43 -12.31 9.62
C GLY A 125 5.58 -12.11 8.64
N SER A 126 5.59 -11.05 7.83
CA SER A 126 6.55 -10.85 6.73
C SER A 126 7.48 -9.65 6.95
N TYR A 127 8.33 -9.35 5.94
CA TYR A 127 9.11 -8.10 5.93
C TYR A 127 8.24 -6.84 5.78
N CYS A 128 6.97 -6.98 5.39
CA CYS A 128 5.99 -5.89 5.33
C CYS A 128 5.25 -5.64 6.65
N LYS A 129 5.68 -6.25 7.77
CA LYS A 129 4.96 -6.19 9.06
C LYS A 129 4.68 -4.79 9.58
N ASP A 130 5.52 -3.83 9.23
CA ASP A 130 5.42 -2.43 9.67
C ASP A 130 4.43 -1.62 8.81
N VAL A 131 3.94 -2.18 7.70
CA VAL A 131 2.88 -1.54 6.91
C VAL A 131 1.58 -1.62 7.71
N PRO A 132 0.90 -0.49 8.00
CA PRO A 132 -0.41 -0.50 8.64
C PRO A 132 -1.43 -1.21 7.76
N VAL A 133 -2.30 -2.00 8.39
CA VAL A 133 -3.36 -2.75 7.72
C VAL A 133 -4.69 -2.36 8.35
N VAL A 134 -5.59 -1.81 7.56
CA VAL A 134 -6.96 -1.48 7.95
C VAL A 134 -7.89 -2.53 7.38
N ILE A 135 -8.73 -3.12 8.23
CA ILE A 135 -9.73 -4.11 7.84
C ILE A 135 -11.06 -3.39 7.62
N MET A 136 -11.77 -3.72 6.53
CA MET A 136 -13.13 -3.29 6.27
C MET A 136 -14.06 -4.49 6.37
N SER A 137 -15.25 -4.34 6.94
CA SER A 137 -16.25 -5.43 6.93
C SER A 137 -17.67 -4.91 6.91
N SER A 138 -18.57 -5.63 6.25
CA SER A 138 -20.02 -5.40 6.35
C SER A 138 -20.63 -6.00 7.62
N GLU A 139 -19.86 -6.78 8.38
CA GLU A 139 -20.32 -7.44 9.59
C GLU A 139 -19.78 -6.78 10.85
N ASN A 140 -20.68 -6.56 11.82
CA ASN A 140 -20.32 -6.03 13.14
C ASN A 140 -20.21 -7.16 14.17
N ILE A 141 -19.14 -7.95 14.09
CA ILE A 141 -18.91 -9.08 15.00
C ILE A 141 -17.76 -8.74 15.96
N PRO A 142 -18.03 -8.47 17.26
CA PRO A 142 -17.02 -8.02 18.20
C PRO A 142 -15.80 -8.95 18.33
N SER A 143 -16.01 -10.27 18.26
CA SER A 143 -14.91 -11.24 18.31
C SER A 143 -13.99 -11.13 17.08
N ARG A 144 -14.54 -10.90 15.88
CA ARG A 144 -13.74 -10.67 14.67
C ARG A 144 -12.94 -9.38 14.75
N ILE A 145 -13.57 -8.31 15.23
CA ILE A 145 -12.92 -7.01 15.43
C ILE A 145 -11.74 -7.19 16.38
N GLY A 146 -11.97 -7.77 17.56
CA GLY A 146 -10.91 -8.05 18.55
C GLY A 146 -9.77 -8.87 17.97
N MET A 147 -10.08 -9.98 17.29
CA MET A 147 -9.05 -10.83 16.67
C MET A 147 -8.18 -10.08 15.66
N CYS A 148 -8.76 -9.18 14.85
CA CYS A 148 -7.99 -8.41 13.86
C CYS A 148 -7.06 -7.40 14.55
N LEU A 149 -7.56 -6.68 15.55
CA LEU A 149 -6.77 -5.71 16.30
C LEU A 149 -5.65 -6.40 17.09
N ASP A 150 -5.93 -7.54 17.71
CA ASP A 150 -4.93 -8.34 18.45
C ASP A 150 -3.82 -8.89 17.54
N GLU A 151 -4.14 -9.21 16.28
CA GLU A 151 -3.15 -9.62 15.25
C GLU A 151 -2.36 -8.42 14.68
N GLY A 152 -2.70 -7.19 15.08
CA GLY A 152 -1.99 -5.96 14.71
C GLY A 152 -2.61 -5.21 13.53
N ALA A 153 -3.91 -5.39 13.25
CA ALA A 153 -4.63 -4.44 12.41
C ALA A 153 -4.56 -3.05 13.04
N GLU A 154 -4.31 -2.04 12.23
CA GLU A 154 -4.27 -0.64 12.65
C GLU A 154 -5.68 -0.16 13.03
N GLU A 155 -6.68 -0.56 12.24
CA GLU A 155 -8.08 -0.18 12.47
C GLU A 155 -9.02 -1.22 11.83
N PHE A 156 -10.26 -1.27 12.33
CA PHE A 156 -11.35 -2.04 11.75
C PHE A 156 -12.54 -1.10 11.46
N LEU A 157 -12.90 -0.99 10.19
CA LEU A 157 -13.96 -0.10 9.70
C LEU A 157 -15.18 -0.90 9.24
N LEU A 158 -16.38 -0.41 9.58
CA LEU A 158 -17.61 -0.98 9.05
C LEU A 158 -18.00 -0.35 7.72
N LYS A 159 -18.37 -1.20 6.77
CA LYS A 159 -18.96 -0.81 5.50
C LYS A 159 -20.43 -0.39 5.73
N PRO A 160 -20.97 0.57 4.94
CA PRO A 160 -20.31 1.27 3.83
C PRO A 160 -19.43 2.43 4.30
N LEU A 161 -18.21 2.49 3.76
CA LEU A 161 -17.25 3.56 4.11
C LEU A 161 -17.71 4.94 3.67
N GLN A 162 -17.38 5.93 4.49
CA GLN A 162 -17.59 7.35 4.24
C GLN A 162 -16.25 8.07 4.07
N LEU A 163 -16.28 9.29 3.49
CA LEU A 163 -15.08 10.14 3.37
C LEU A 163 -14.44 10.41 4.73
N SER A 164 -15.26 10.62 5.76
CA SER A 164 -14.79 10.91 7.11
C SER A 164 -14.03 9.75 7.75
N ASP A 165 -14.26 8.51 7.32
CA ASP A 165 -13.48 7.36 7.79
C ASP A 165 -12.04 7.46 7.29
N MET A 166 -11.86 7.78 6.00
CA MET A 166 -10.53 7.93 5.37
C MET A 166 -9.73 9.13 5.90
N GLU A 167 -10.41 10.17 6.39
CA GLU A 167 -9.77 11.32 7.06
C GLU A 167 -9.35 10.99 8.50
N LYS A 168 -10.15 10.17 9.20
CA LYS A 168 -9.94 9.86 10.62
C LYS A 168 -8.95 8.74 10.84
N THR A 169 -8.81 7.82 9.90
CA THR A 169 -7.88 6.69 10.00
C THR A 169 -6.51 7.17 10.45
N SER A 170 -5.96 6.52 11.48
CA SER A 170 -4.63 6.83 12.04
C SER A 170 -3.52 6.70 11.00
N ALA A 171 -3.72 5.83 10.01
CA ALA A 171 -2.82 5.62 8.89
C ALA A 171 -2.96 6.66 7.75
N SER A 172 -3.62 7.80 7.97
CA SER A 172 -3.67 8.86 6.95
C SER A 172 -2.31 9.55 6.79
N PRO A 173 -1.97 10.07 5.59
CA PRO A 173 -0.68 10.69 5.29
C PRO A 173 -0.41 11.89 6.19
N SER A 174 -1.47 12.64 6.54
CA SER A 174 -1.38 13.81 7.42
C SER A 174 -0.98 13.47 8.85
N LYS A 175 -1.12 12.21 9.27
CA LYS A 175 -0.72 11.72 10.60
C LYS A 175 0.58 10.92 10.61
N LEU A 176 1.01 10.42 9.45
CA LEU A 176 2.24 9.63 9.27
C LEU A 176 3.45 10.46 8.81
N ALA A 177 3.25 11.76 8.55
CA ALA A 177 4.29 12.71 8.14
C ALA A 177 5.07 13.30 9.32
#